data_AF-F4RIP3-F1
#
_entry.id   AF-F4RIP3-F1
#
_cell.length_a   1.000
_cell.length_b   1.000
_cell.length_c   1.000
_cell.angle_alpha   90.00
_cell.angle_beta   90.00
_cell.angle_gamma   90.00
#
_symmetry.space_group_name_H-M   'P 1'
#
loop_
_entity.id
_entity.type
_entity.pdbx_description
1 polymer ?
#
loop_
_entity_poly.entity_id
_entity_poly.type
_entity_poly.pdbx_seq_one_letter_code
_entity_poly.pdbx_strand_id
1 'polypeptide(L)'
;MDDYTALLTTIVPTTAEATRVRLGEEGVGWFSTPTSLTLKDDEGGHHIEPLTALGYVLPRHRLKQCRTYQLIGPLGIDSKTEEAFIKHTLDTRIEVGTHCPDLEALAGRSMLSGLGKVLNVTFDNVAIPRVWNLTVTAQHHCYDPVVQHAGSMAQYKGEIPSPKIS
;
A
#
# COMPACT_ATOMS: atom_id res chain seq x y z
N MET A 1 -0.25 3.12 -20.50
CA MET A 1 -1.12 2.00 -20.09
C MET A 1 -1.62 2.40 -18.74
N ASP A 2 -2.90 2.75 -18.64
CA ASP A 2 -3.44 3.40 -17.45
C ASP A 2 -3.43 2.43 -16.27
N ASP A 3 -2.69 2.80 -15.23
CA ASP A 3 -2.45 1.96 -14.06
C ASP A 3 -3.64 2.11 -13.10
N TYR A 4 -4.51 1.11 -13.08
CA TYR A 4 -5.71 1.02 -12.25
C TYR A 4 -5.38 0.64 -10.80
N THR A 5 -4.43 1.36 -10.19
CA THR A 5 -3.96 1.08 -8.83
C THR A 5 -4.88 1.72 -7.80
N ALA A 6 -5.31 0.92 -6.82
CA ALA A 6 -6.13 1.43 -5.72
C ALA A 6 -5.30 2.33 -4.79
N LEU A 7 -5.89 3.43 -4.35
CA LEU A 7 -5.35 4.35 -3.36
C LEU A 7 -6.01 4.11 -2.01
N LEU A 8 -5.20 3.82 -1.00
CA LEU A 8 -5.59 3.73 0.39
C LEU A 8 -5.23 5.03 1.11
N THR A 9 -6.19 5.58 1.85
CA THR A 9 -5.98 6.61 2.87
C THR A 9 -6.30 5.99 4.22
N THR A 10 -5.33 6.00 5.14
CA THR A 10 -5.49 5.34 6.44
C THR A 10 -4.65 6.01 7.52
N ILE A 11 -5.02 5.81 8.78
CA ILE A 11 -4.21 6.19 9.94
C ILE A 11 -3.71 4.92 10.59
N VAL A 12 -2.39 4.74 10.65
CA VAL A 12 -1.76 3.51 11.12
C VAL A 12 -0.69 3.80 12.17
N PRO A 13 -0.67 3.04 13.28
CA PRO A 13 0.48 3.01 14.17
C PRO A 13 1.60 2.15 13.57
N THR A 14 2.85 2.58 13.74
CA THR A 14 4.02 1.76 13.47
C THR A 14 4.26 0.78 14.61
N THR A 15 4.39 -0.50 14.30
CA THR A 15 4.55 -1.58 15.30
C THR A 15 6.02 -1.96 15.54
N ALA A 16 6.91 -1.65 14.59
CA ALA A 16 8.34 -1.90 14.70
C ALA A 16 9.18 -0.82 14.00
N GLU A 17 10.51 -0.89 14.19
CA GLU A 17 11.46 -0.03 13.48
C GLU A 17 11.46 -0.32 11.98
N ALA A 18 11.64 0.75 11.20
CA ALA A 18 11.74 0.65 9.76
C ALA A 18 13.03 -0.07 9.33
N THR A 19 12.88 -1.09 8.49
CA THR A 19 13.98 -1.90 7.94
C THR A 19 14.28 -1.46 6.51
N ARG A 20 15.56 -1.35 6.15
CA ARG A 20 15.96 -1.02 4.78
C ARG A 20 15.84 -2.25 3.89
N VAL A 21 15.02 -2.17 2.84
CA VAL A 21 14.75 -3.27 1.90
C VAL A 21 15.70 -3.23 0.71
N ARG A 22 16.03 -2.04 0.19
CA ARG A 22 16.92 -1.88 -0.97
C ARG A 22 17.74 -0.60 -0.86
N LEU A 23 19.02 -0.70 -1.24
CA LEU A 23 19.91 0.46 -1.44
C LEU A 23 19.47 1.21 -2.71
N GLY A 24 19.16 2.49 -2.54
CA GLY A 24 19.08 3.44 -3.64
C GLY A 24 20.41 4.20 -3.78
N GLU A 25 20.51 4.97 -4.86
CA GLU A 25 21.62 5.90 -5.06
C GLU A 25 21.51 7.09 -4.10
N GLU A 26 22.63 7.79 -3.88
CA GLU A 26 22.68 9.05 -3.11
C GLU A 26 22.10 8.99 -1.69
N GLY A 27 22.16 7.82 -1.05
CA GLY A 27 21.71 7.63 0.33
C GLY A 27 20.20 7.50 0.51
N VAL A 28 19.40 7.61 -0.56
CA VAL A 28 17.98 7.28 -0.57
C VAL A 28 17.82 5.75 -0.57
N GLY A 29 16.71 5.22 -0.10
CA GLY A 29 16.44 3.79 -0.19
C GLY A 29 14.99 3.45 0.06
N TRP A 30 14.65 2.21 -0.23
CA TRP A 30 13.37 1.64 0.16
C TRP A 30 13.43 1.20 1.62
N PHE A 31 12.50 1.70 2.41
CA PHE A 31 12.29 1.31 3.80
C PHE A 31 10.92 0.67 3.94
N SER A 32 10.88 -0.50 4.58
CA SER A 32 9.66 -1.19 4.99
C SER A 32 9.47 -0.92 6.47
N THR A 33 8.30 -0.43 6.85
CA THR A 33 7.92 -0.21 8.24
C THR A 33 6.68 -1.04 8.55
N PRO A 34 6.76 -1.98 9.50
CA PRO A 34 5.57 -2.69 9.97
C PRO A 34 4.56 -1.71 10.59
N THR A 35 3.32 -1.79 10.14
CA THR A 35 2.19 -1.03 10.66
C THR A 35 1.00 -1.97 10.84
N SER A 36 -0.07 -1.48 11.43
CA SER A 36 -1.31 -2.24 11.56
C SER A 36 -2.52 -1.41 11.15
N LEU A 37 -3.42 -2.02 10.39
CA LEU A 37 -4.67 -1.45 9.93
C LEU A 37 -5.79 -1.88 10.87
N THR A 38 -6.53 -0.91 11.40
CA THR A 38 -7.71 -1.20 12.23
C THR A 38 -8.97 -1.16 11.38
N LEU A 39 -9.58 -2.33 11.21
CA LEU A 39 -10.82 -2.53 10.48
C LEU A 39 -12.00 -2.61 11.45
N LYS A 40 -13.19 -2.29 10.94
CA LYS A 40 -14.43 -2.48 11.68
C LYS A 40 -14.92 -3.90 11.46
N ASP A 41 -15.33 -4.55 12.54
CA ASP A 41 -15.96 -5.87 12.52
C ASP A 41 -17.49 -5.74 12.32
N ASP A 42 -18.10 -6.79 11.79
CA ASP A 42 -19.54 -6.92 11.54
C ASP A 42 -20.35 -6.87 12.84
N GLU A 43 -19.76 -7.31 13.95
CA GLU A 43 -20.37 -7.27 15.30
C GLU A 43 -20.19 -5.92 16.02
N GLY A 44 -19.60 -4.92 15.34
CA GLY A 44 -19.36 -3.58 15.91
C GLY A 44 -18.05 -3.44 16.69
N GLY A 45 -17.23 -4.49 16.73
CA GLY A 45 -15.86 -4.48 17.26
C GLY A 45 -14.83 -3.95 16.25
N HIS A 46 -13.57 -4.22 16.53
CA HIS A 46 -12.46 -3.91 15.63
C HIS A 46 -11.57 -5.13 15.38
N HIS A 47 -11.06 -5.24 14.17
CA HIS A 47 -10.10 -6.25 13.76
C HIS A 47 -8.78 -5.57 13.36
N ILE A 48 -7.64 -6.19 13.66
CA ILE A 48 -6.32 -5.65 13.35
C ILE A 48 -5.68 -6.49 12.27
N GLU A 49 -5.45 -5.87 11.11
CA GLU A 49 -4.75 -6.50 9.99
C GLU A 49 -3.31 -5.97 9.89
N PRO A 50 -2.32 -6.82 9.60
CA PRO A 50 -0.97 -6.35 9.30
C PRO A 50 -0.96 -5.54 8.00
N LEU A 51 -0.27 -4.41 8.00
CA LEU A 51 -0.04 -3.60 6.81
C LEU A 51 1.41 -3.12 6.79
N THR A 52 2.12 -3.33 5.69
CA THR A 52 3.48 -2.81 5.56
C THR A 52 3.48 -1.43 4.92
N ALA A 53 4.13 -0.44 5.53
CA ALA A 53 4.34 0.87 4.91
C ALA A 53 5.70 0.90 4.19
N LEU A 54 5.68 1.06 2.87
CA LEU A 54 6.88 1.14 2.02
C LEU A 54 7.17 2.58 1.57
N GLY A 55 8.34 3.10 1.95
CA GLY A 55 8.77 4.45 1.58
C GLY A 55 10.09 4.46 0.81
N TYR A 56 10.13 5.17 -0.32
CA TYR A 56 11.40 5.52 -0.99
C TYR A 56 11.87 6.88 -0.47
N VAL A 57 12.67 6.85 0.60
CA VAL A 57 12.99 8.03 1.40
C VAL A 57 14.43 8.01 1.89
N LEU A 58 14.93 9.17 2.33
CA LEU A 58 16.18 9.23 3.08
C LEU A 58 16.02 8.56 4.46
N PRO A 59 17.09 8.02 5.07
CA PRO A 59 17.02 7.37 6.37
C PRO A 59 16.38 8.23 7.47
N ARG A 60 16.71 9.52 7.53
CA ARG A 60 16.12 10.48 8.49
C ARG A 60 14.61 10.71 8.29
N HIS A 61 14.11 10.35 7.11
CA HIS A 61 12.74 10.47 6.71
C HIS A 61 12.04 9.10 6.73
N ARG A 62 12.56 8.05 7.35
CA ARG A 62 11.78 6.82 7.55
C ARG A 62 10.66 7.04 8.59
N LEU A 63 9.63 6.20 8.56
CA LEU A 63 8.65 6.18 9.66
C LEU A 63 9.35 5.65 10.92
N LYS A 64 9.10 6.31 12.05
CA LYS A 64 9.70 5.96 13.35
C LYS A 64 8.77 5.02 14.10
N GLN A 65 9.34 4.08 14.86
CA GLN A 65 8.59 3.19 15.75
C GLN A 65 7.77 3.97 16.79
N CYS A 66 6.66 3.39 17.26
CA CYS A 66 5.76 3.97 18.26
C CYS A 66 5.21 5.34 17.87
N ARG A 67 5.03 5.58 16.57
CA ARG A 67 4.35 6.77 16.04
C ARG A 67 3.14 6.36 15.23
N THR A 68 2.19 7.27 15.14
CA THR A 68 0.98 7.10 14.35
C THR A 68 1.04 8.06 13.17
N TYR A 69 0.80 7.54 11.98
CA TYR A 69 0.83 8.31 10.74
C TYR A 69 -0.48 8.19 10.00
N GLN A 70 -0.95 9.29 9.45
CA GLN A 70 -1.85 9.25 8.31
C GLN A 70 -1.01 9.00 7.06
N LEU A 71 -1.36 7.96 6.31
CA LEU A 71 -0.73 7.59 5.05
C LEU A 71 -1.75 7.66 3.92
N ILE A 72 -1.28 8.16 2.78
CA ILE A 72 -2.03 8.16 1.53
C ILE A 72 -1.12 7.53 0.47
N GLY A 73 -1.63 6.58 -0.28
CA GLY A 73 -0.92 6.09 -1.44
C GLY A 73 -1.42 4.77 -2.00
N PRO A 74 -0.70 4.25 -3.01
CA PRO A 74 -0.98 2.97 -3.64
C PRO A 74 -1.04 1.83 -2.62
N LEU A 75 -2.14 1.08 -2.64
CA LEU A 75 -2.25 -0.23 -2.01
C LEU A 75 -1.71 -1.30 -2.97
N GLY A 76 -0.85 -2.16 -2.45
CA GLY A 76 -0.35 -3.35 -3.14
C GLY A 76 -0.41 -4.57 -2.25
N ILE A 77 -0.21 -5.73 -2.87
CA ILE A 77 -0.11 -7.04 -2.24
C ILE A 77 1.14 -7.69 -2.81
N ASP A 78 2.03 -8.15 -1.93
CA ASP A 78 3.20 -8.91 -2.36
C ASP A 78 2.72 -10.26 -2.93
N SER A 79 3.03 -10.52 -4.20
CA SER A 79 2.58 -11.75 -4.89
C SER A 79 3.11 -13.07 -4.32
N LYS A 80 4.12 -13.03 -3.45
CA LYS A 80 4.73 -14.21 -2.85
C LYS A 80 4.30 -14.42 -1.40
N THR A 81 4.21 -13.34 -0.63
CA THR A 81 3.83 -13.41 0.80
C THR A 81 2.35 -13.17 1.04
N GLU A 82 1.64 -12.67 0.02
CA GLU A 82 0.24 -12.20 0.12
C GLU A 82 0.06 -11.06 1.14
N GLU A 83 1.15 -10.43 1.58
CA GLU A 83 1.10 -9.34 2.55
C GLU A 83 0.71 -8.03 1.87
N ALA A 84 -0.25 -7.33 2.47
CA ALA A 84 -0.65 -6.01 2.02
C ALA A 84 0.40 -4.95 2.38
N PHE A 85 0.60 -3.99 1.49
CA PHE A 85 1.43 -2.83 1.74
C PHE A 85 0.85 -1.54 1.16
N ILE A 86 1.21 -0.42 1.79
CA ILE A 86 0.92 0.93 1.30
C ILE A 86 2.23 1.64 0.96
N LYS A 87 2.33 2.17 -0.25
CA LYS A 87 3.45 3.02 -0.64
C LYS A 87 3.23 4.44 -0.13
N HIS A 88 4.28 5.05 0.43
CA HIS A 88 4.25 6.44 0.86
C HIS A 88 5.50 7.22 0.42
N THR A 89 5.39 8.54 0.46
CA THR A 89 6.49 9.49 0.26
C THR A 89 6.57 10.43 1.47
N LEU A 90 7.35 11.50 1.37
CA LEU A 90 7.32 12.60 2.36
C LEU A 90 6.02 13.38 2.32
N ASP A 91 5.47 13.58 1.12
CA ASP A 91 4.30 14.44 0.90
C ASP A 91 2.98 13.68 1.13
N THR A 92 3.02 12.35 1.08
CA THR A 92 1.85 11.49 1.25
C THR A 92 1.76 10.86 2.63
N ARG A 93 2.41 11.47 3.62
CA ARG A 93 2.35 11.06 5.02
C ARG A 93 2.27 12.26 5.96
N ILE A 94 1.64 12.05 7.11
CA ILE A 94 1.57 13.04 8.19
C ILE A 94 1.74 12.29 9.51
N GLU A 95 2.67 12.71 10.36
CA GLU A 95 2.73 12.22 11.75
C GLU A 95 1.57 12.85 12.53
N VAL A 96 0.65 12.02 13.03
CA VAL A 96 -0.56 12.48 13.75
C VAL A 96 -0.45 12.29 15.26
N GLY A 97 0.53 11.52 15.73
CA GLY A 97 0.73 11.33 17.15
C GLY A 97 1.85 10.38 17.52
N THR A 98 2.14 10.36 18.82
CA THR A 98 3.18 9.53 19.45
C THR A 98 2.62 8.54 20.47
N HIS A 99 1.30 8.52 20.62
CA HIS A 99 0.57 7.68 21.56
C HIS A 99 -0.04 6.50 20.81
N CYS A 100 -0.28 5.40 21.52
CA CYS A 100 -1.08 4.30 20.98
C CYS A 100 -2.46 4.86 20.62
N PRO A 101 -2.89 4.75 19.35
CA PRO A 101 -4.17 5.31 18.94
C PRO A 101 -5.31 4.50 19.56
N ASP A 102 -6.43 5.18 19.80
CA ASP A 102 -7.68 4.52 20.16
C ASP A 102 -8.19 3.71 18.97
N LEU A 103 -8.20 2.37 19.12
CA LEU A 103 -8.58 1.44 18.07
C LEU A 103 -10.05 1.60 17.68
N GLU A 104 -10.93 1.93 18.63
CA GLU A 104 -12.35 2.19 18.31
C GLU A 104 -12.49 3.44 17.46
N ALA A 105 -11.69 4.48 17.75
CA ALA A 105 -11.68 5.71 16.95
C ALA A 105 -11.13 5.50 15.53
N LEU A 106 -10.24 4.53 15.33
CA LEU A 106 -9.64 4.18 14.04
C LEU A 106 -10.48 3.22 13.20
N ALA A 107 -11.28 2.35 13.82
CA ALA A 107 -12.05 1.34 13.12
C ALA A 107 -12.95 1.97 12.04
N GLY A 108 -12.78 1.52 10.79
CA GLY A 108 -13.57 2.01 9.65
C GLY A 108 -13.22 3.42 9.17
N ARG A 109 -12.12 4.03 9.64
CA ARG A 109 -11.64 5.35 9.16
C ARG A 109 -10.76 5.27 7.92
N SER A 110 -10.45 4.06 7.48
CA SER A 110 -9.67 3.84 6.26
C SER A 110 -10.56 3.97 5.03
N MET A 111 -10.07 4.66 4.02
CA MET A 111 -10.76 4.85 2.75
C MET A 111 -9.95 4.20 1.64
N LEU A 112 -10.55 3.23 0.95
CA LEU A 112 -10.00 2.64 -0.27
C LEU A 112 -10.75 3.22 -1.47
N SER A 113 -10.01 3.75 -2.43
CA SER A 113 -10.56 4.26 -3.69
C SER A 113 -9.78 3.65 -4.85
N GLY A 114 -10.44 3.29 -5.92
CA GLY A 114 -9.78 2.65 -7.05
C GLY A 114 -10.64 2.67 -8.29
N LEU A 115 -10.00 2.66 -9.44
CA LEU A 115 -10.64 2.38 -10.71
C LEU A 115 -10.42 0.90 -11.01
N GLY A 116 -11.44 0.21 -11.48
CA GLY A 116 -11.38 -1.22 -11.77
C GLY A 116 -12.19 -1.57 -13.00
N LYS A 117 -11.78 -2.63 -13.69
CA LYS A 117 -12.58 -3.22 -14.75
C LYS A 117 -13.71 -4.02 -14.10
N VAL A 118 -14.95 -3.61 -14.35
CA VAL A 118 -16.13 -4.38 -13.94
C VAL A 118 -16.08 -5.73 -14.65
N LEU A 119 -16.03 -6.82 -13.88
CA LEU A 119 -16.05 -8.19 -14.37
C LEU A 119 -17.48 -8.71 -14.47
N ASN A 120 -18.28 -8.41 -13.47
CA ASN A 120 -19.65 -8.89 -13.38
C ASN A 120 -20.52 -7.90 -12.58
N VAL A 121 -21.80 -7.85 -12.96
CA VAL A 121 -22.83 -7.09 -12.26
C VAL A 121 -24.02 -8.04 -12.10
N THR A 122 -24.36 -8.39 -10.87
CA THR A 122 -25.53 -9.23 -10.58
C THR A 122 -26.59 -8.42 -9.85
N PHE A 123 -27.84 -8.63 -10.28
CA PHE A 123 -29.03 -8.11 -9.62
C PHE A 123 -29.71 -9.27 -8.93
N ASP A 124 -29.63 -9.29 -7.60
CA ASP A 124 -30.30 -10.30 -6.80
C ASP A 124 -31.62 -9.72 -6.29
N ASN A 125 -32.72 -10.34 -6.72
CA ASN A 125 -34.02 -10.06 -6.13
C ASN A 125 -34.01 -10.62 -4.70
N VAL A 126 -34.08 -9.74 -3.72
CA VAL A 126 -34.35 -10.17 -2.35
C VAL A 126 -35.84 -10.47 -2.21
N ALA A 127 -36.19 -11.37 -1.31
CA ALA A 127 -37.58 -11.78 -1.05
C ALA A 127 -38.50 -10.62 -0.60
N ILE A 128 -37.92 -9.45 -0.32
CA ILE A 128 -38.64 -8.24 0.08
C ILE A 128 -39.09 -7.48 -1.19
N PRO A 129 -40.38 -7.21 -1.37
CA PRO A 129 -40.88 -6.47 -2.52
C PRO A 129 -40.18 -5.11 -2.65
N ARG A 130 -39.73 -4.78 -3.86
CA ARG A 130 -39.08 -3.51 -4.24
C ARG A 130 -37.69 -3.26 -3.67
N VAL A 131 -37.08 -4.26 -3.06
CA VAL A 131 -35.66 -4.23 -2.69
C VAL A 131 -34.90 -5.11 -3.66
N TRP A 132 -33.76 -4.63 -4.14
CA TRP A 132 -32.83 -5.39 -4.96
C TRP A 132 -31.43 -5.16 -4.42
N ASN A 133 -30.61 -6.20 -4.44
CA ASN A 133 -29.19 -6.09 -4.17
C ASN A 133 -28.45 -6.00 -5.50
N LEU A 134 -27.50 -5.09 -5.58
CA LEU A 134 -26.57 -4.98 -6.69
C LEU A 134 -25.19 -5.37 -6.21
N THR A 135 -24.67 -6.46 -6.77
CA THR A 135 -23.31 -6.89 -6.51
C THR A 135 -22.45 -6.53 -7.71
N VAL A 136 -21.41 -5.73 -7.48
CA VAL A 136 -20.43 -5.37 -8.51
C VAL A 136 -19.13 -6.09 -8.19
N THR A 137 -18.71 -7.00 -9.08
CA THR A 137 -17.39 -7.62 -9.04
C THR A 137 -16.47 -6.83 -9.95
N ALA A 138 -15.39 -6.27 -9.40
CA ALA A 138 -14.41 -5.49 -10.16
C ALA A 138 -13.00 -6.04 -9.97
N GLN A 139 -12.20 -5.99 -11.03
CA GLN A 139 -10.76 -6.28 -11.01
C GLN A 139 -9.98 -4.97 -11.00
N HIS A 140 -9.02 -4.84 -10.10
CA HIS A 140 -8.04 -3.74 -10.11
C HIS A 140 -6.62 -4.30 -10.32
N HIS A 141 -5.70 -3.45 -10.77
CA HIS A 141 -4.30 -3.84 -10.88
C HIS A 141 -3.66 -3.79 -9.49
N CYS A 142 -2.87 -4.81 -9.17
CA CYS A 142 -2.02 -4.81 -7.99
C CYS A 142 -0.65 -4.24 -8.37
N TYR A 143 -0.20 -3.21 -7.65
CA TYR A 143 1.06 -2.50 -7.92
C TYR A 143 2.15 -3.00 -6.98
N ASP A 144 3.25 -3.56 -7.52
CA ASP A 144 4.47 -3.90 -6.77
C ASP A 144 5.67 -3.05 -7.23
N PRO A 145 6.07 -2.02 -6.46
CA PRO A 145 7.18 -1.14 -6.82
C PRO A 145 8.55 -1.84 -6.73
N VAL A 146 8.69 -2.85 -5.88
CA VAL A 146 9.98 -3.53 -5.64
C VAL A 146 10.32 -4.41 -6.83
N VAL A 147 9.32 -5.10 -7.38
CA VAL A 147 9.46 -5.94 -8.59
C VAL A 147 9.53 -5.08 -9.85
N GLN A 148 8.72 -4.03 -9.99
CA GLN A 148 8.72 -3.19 -11.19
C GLN A 148 10.04 -2.42 -11.40
N HIS A 149 10.72 -1.97 -10.33
CA HIS A 149 12.05 -1.37 -10.43
C HIS A 149 13.20 -2.37 -10.64
N ALA A 150 12.95 -3.69 -10.55
CA ALA A 150 13.92 -4.70 -10.97
C ALA A 150 13.89 -4.92 -12.50
N GLY A 151 12.71 -4.78 -13.12
CA GLY A 151 12.53 -4.94 -14.57
C GLY A 151 13.16 -3.84 -15.42
N SER A 152 13.22 -2.60 -14.93
CA SER A 152 13.75 -1.45 -15.67
C SER A 152 15.29 -1.44 -15.83
N MET A 153 16.02 -2.24 -15.05
CA MET A 153 17.48 -2.39 -15.21
C MET A 153 17.90 -3.58 -16.09
N ALA A 154 16.99 -4.52 -16.37
CA ALA A 154 17.29 -5.66 -17.25
C ALA A 154 17.31 -5.28 -18.74
N GLN A 155 16.81 -4.10 -19.12
CA GLN A 155 16.80 -3.61 -20.50
C GLN A 155 18.04 -2.79 -20.91
N TYR A 156 18.95 -2.47 -19.98
CA TYR A 156 20.26 -1.89 -20.30
C TYR A 156 21.36 -2.98 -20.31
N LYS A 157 21.20 -3.97 -21.19
CA LYS A 157 22.33 -4.76 -21.74
C LYS A 157 22.43 -4.49 -23.24
N GLY A 158 22.60 -3.22 -23.58
CA GLY A 158 23.12 -2.79 -24.88
C GLY A 158 24.64 -2.82 -24.81
N GLU A 159 25.25 -3.56 -25.74
CA GLU A 159 26.68 -3.82 -25.86
C GLU A 159 27.52 -2.53 -25.78
N ILE A 160 28.53 -2.52 -24.89
CA ILE A 160 29.61 -1.54 -24.94
C ILE A 160 30.66 -2.12 -25.90
N PRO A 161 30.93 -1.50 -27.06
CA PRO A 161 31.98 -1.97 -27.95
C PRO A 161 33.35 -1.76 -27.30
N SER A 162 34.15 -2.81 -27.24
CA SER A 162 35.52 -2.77 -26.74
C SER A 162 36.37 -1.76 -27.52
N PRO A 163 37.16 -0.90 -26.86
CA PRO A 163 38.08 -0.01 -27.56
C PRO A 163 39.20 -0.83 -28.20
N LYS A 164 39.36 -0.67 -29.53
CA LYS A 164 40.56 -1.13 -30.24
C LYS A 164 41.71 -0.23 -29.83
N ILE A 165 42.73 -0.83 -29.22
CA ILE A 165 44.00 -0.18 -28.97
C ILE A 165 44.87 -0.45 -30.19
N SER A 166 45.20 0.61 -30.94
CA SER A 166 46.24 0.66 -31.97
C SER A 166 47.53 1.20 -31.37
#